data_AF-A0A7Y9GP80-F1
#
_entry.id   AF-A0A7Y9GP80-F1
#
_cell.length_a   1.000
_cell.length_b   1.000
_cell.length_c   1.000
_cell.angle_alpha   90.00
_cell.angle_beta   90.00
_cell.angle_gamma   90.00
#
_symmetry.space_group_name_H-M   'P 1'
#
loop_
_entity.id
_entity.type
_entity.pdbx_description
1 polymer ?
#
loop_
_entity_poly.entity_id
_entity_poly.type
_entity_poly.pdbx_seq_one_letter_code
_entity_poly.pdbx_strand_id
1 'polypeptide(L)'
;MTSGNEMIPAPPLRRRVPATTADSPAPVRRVPPAKPVETRWSRRRGVMGVFAAVAAIAFVAAWAGPSGLPLVQQASAEEIAPISLYASSLGDAQSLEIEPADSAVAKFDRPTYEVYVKPKPTPTPVAQRTSTSSGTGWRPPFVSPDPGTAQAIAYDMVLARGWGDDQFACLVALWNKESGWRVNAYNRSSGAYGIPQALPGSKMATAGADWETNPATQITWGLGYIGGRYGTPCGAWDHSQRVGWY
;
A
#
# COMPACT_ATOMS: atom_id res chain seq x y z
N MET A 1 5.67 6.58 -79.39
CA MET A 1 7.13 6.82 -79.34
C MET A 1 7.53 6.90 -77.87
N THR A 2 8.26 5.86 -77.40
CA THR A 2 9.32 5.83 -76.35
C THR A 2 8.97 6.28 -74.92
N SER A 3 9.30 5.62 -73.81
CA SER A 3 10.08 4.41 -73.43
C SER A 3 9.66 4.13 -71.96
N GLY A 4 9.29 2.93 -71.50
CA GLY A 4 10.14 1.75 -71.32
C GLY A 4 10.98 1.86 -70.04
N ASN A 5 10.50 1.35 -68.89
CA ASN A 5 11.33 1.04 -67.71
C ASN A 5 10.68 -0.09 -66.87
N GLU A 6 10.91 -1.33 -67.29
CA GLU A 6 10.69 -2.55 -66.52
C GLU A 6 11.85 -2.74 -65.52
N MET A 7 11.55 -2.84 -64.22
CA MET A 7 12.49 -3.37 -63.23
C MET A 7 12.19 -4.85 -62.97
N ILE A 8 13.16 -5.69 -63.34
CA ILE A 8 13.18 -7.14 -63.18
C ILE A 8 13.59 -7.49 -61.72
N PRO A 9 12.94 -8.46 -61.06
CA PRO A 9 13.32 -8.92 -59.72
C PRO A 9 14.51 -9.89 -59.74
N ALA A 10 15.43 -9.74 -58.78
CA ALA A 10 16.63 -10.55 -58.62
C ALA A 10 16.34 -11.91 -57.92
N PRO A 11 17.03 -13.01 -58.32
CA PRO A 11 16.85 -14.35 -57.73
C PRO A 11 17.71 -14.60 -56.46
N PRO A 12 17.32 -15.54 -55.58
CA PRO A 12 18.05 -15.84 -54.33
C PRO A 12 19.30 -16.69 -54.54
N LEU A 13 20.37 -16.35 -53.80
CA LEU A 13 21.66 -17.04 -53.81
C LEU A 13 21.58 -18.41 -53.13
N ARG A 14 22.03 -19.44 -53.86
CA ARG A 14 22.07 -20.85 -53.44
C ARG A 14 23.28 -21.17 -52.56
N ARG A 15 22.99 -21.98 -51.54
CA ARG A 15 23.89 -22.70 -50.61
C ARG A 15 24.90 -23.55 -51.37
N ARG A 16 26.21 -23.36 -51.13
CA ARG A 16 27.27 -24.27 -51.59
C ARG A 16 27.76 -25.15 -50.43
N VAL A 17 27.72 -26.46 -50.66
CA VAL A 17 28.39 -27.51 -49.89
C VAL A 17 29.56 -28.00 -50.74
N PRO A 18 30.78 -28.15 -50.18
CA PRO A 18 31.83 -28.92 -50.85
C PRO A 18 32.00 -30.34 -50.27
N ALA A 19 31.82 -31.30 -51.18
CA ALA A 19 32.55 -32.53 -51.43
C ALA A 19 33.14 -33.40 -50.29
N THR A 20 32.54 -34.59 -50.22
CA THR A 20 33.09 -35.92 -49.95
C THR A 20 34.55 -36.13 -50.37
N THR A 21 35.37 -36.67 -49.45
CA THR A 21 36.59 -37.44 -49.75
C THR A 21 36.36 -38.89 -49.30
N ALA A 22 36.87 -39.83 -50.09
CA ALA A 22 36.60 -41.25 -50.00
C ALA A 22 37.59 -42.00 -49.09
N ASP A 23 37.10 -43.13 -48.58
CA ASP A 23 37.76 -44.43 -48.40
C ASP A 23 38.76 -44.66 -47.24
N SER A 24 38.33 -45.46 -46.26
CA SER A 24 39.17 -46.43 -45.53
C SER A 24 38.29 -47.39 -44.69
N PRO A 25 38.67 -48.68 -44.58
CA PRO A 25 37.76 -49.75 -44.17
C PRO A 25 37.57 -49.90 -42.64
N ALA A 26 36.40 -50.45 -42.29
CA ALA A 26 35.88 -50.63 -40.94
C ALA A 26 36.72 -51.56 -40.04
N PRO A 27 36.85 -51.23 -38.74
CA PRO A 27 37.05 -52.22 -37.69
C PRO A 27 35.73 -52.56 -36.99
N VAL A 28 35.37 -53.84 -36.99
CA VAL A 28 34.30 -54.44 -36.18
C VAL A 28 34.56 -54.12 -34.70
N ARG A 29 33.75 -53.27 -34.09
CA ARG A 29 33.87 -52.92 -32.66
C ARG A 29 32.69 -53.47 -31.86
N ARG A 30 33.04 -54.39 -30.96
CA ARG A 30 32.17 -55.15 -30.05
C ARG A 30 31.31 -54.23 -29.19
N VAL A 31 30.03 -54.57 -29.04
CA VAL A 31 29.10 -53.96 -28.08
C VAL A 31 29.60 -54.28 -26.66
N PRO A 32 29.84 -53.29 -25.78
CA PRO A 32 30.12 -53.56 -24.38
C PRO A 32 28.83 -53.94 -23.62
N PRO A 33 28.89 -54.87 -22.64
CA PRO A 33 27.71 -55.20 -21.84
C PRO A 33 27.28 -54.03 -20.95
N ALA A 34 25.96 -53.91 -20.75
CA ALA A 34 25.35 -52.89 -19.91
C ALA A 34 25.87 -52.96 -18.47
N LYS A 35 26.24 -51.80 -17.91
CA LYS A 35 26.64 -51.69 -16.49
C LYS A 35 25.40 -51.79 -15.60
N PRO A 36 25.43 -52.54 -14.49
CA PRO A 36 24.34 -52.54 -13.53
C PRO A 36 24.24 -51.15 -12.87
N VAL A 37 23.01 -50.65 -12.76
CA VAL A 37 22.69 -49.40 -12.06
C VAL A 37 22.83 -49.64 -10.56
N GLU A 38 23.91 -49.15 -9.96
CA GLU A 38 24.00 -49.08 -8.51
C GLU A 38 23.02 -48.01 -8.00
N THR A 39 22.01 -48.45 -7.25
CA THR A 39 21.10 -47.57 -6.52
C THR A 39 21.86 -46.90 -5.38
N ARG A 40 22.29 -45.66 -5.63
CA ARG A 40 22.98 -44.83 -4.64
C ARG A 40 21.99 -44.41 -3.54
N TRP A 41 21.93 -45.21 -2.47
CA TRP A 41 21.15 -44.93 -1.27
C TRP A 41 21.60 -43.60 -0.67
N SER A 42 20.77 -42.57 -0.80
CA SER A 42 21.09 -41.25 -0.25
C SER A 42 21.09 -41.31 1.28
N ARG A 43 22.20 -40.92 1.89
CA ARG A 43 22.36 -40.67 3.34
C ARG A 43 21.57 -39.41 3.75
N ARG A 44 20.25 -39.41 3.54
CA ARG A 44 19.33 -38.31 3.93
C ARG A 44 18.20 -38.77 4.84
N ARG A 45 18.40 -39.86 5.60
CA ARG A 45 17.42 -40.36 6.59
C ARG A 45 17.82 -40.10 8.05
N GLY A 46 18.95 -39.45 8.33
CA GLY A 46 19.40 -39.16 9.70
C GLY A 46 18.89 -37.85 10.30
N VAL A 47 18.54 -36.84 9.48
CA VAL A 47 18.25 -35.48 9.99
C VAL A 47 16.76 -35.22 10.21
N MET A 48 15.87 -36.08 9.70
CA MET A 48 14.42 -36.01 9.97
C MET A 48 13.98 -36.82 11.21
N GLY A 49 14.90 -37.39 11.99
CA GLY A 49 14.59 -38.07 13.25
C GLY A 49 14.65 -37.16 14.48
N VAL A 50 15.51 -36.13 14.46
CA VAL A 50 15.77 -35.29 15.65
C VAL A 50 14.72 -34.19 15.83
N PHE A 51 14.12 -33.67 14.76
CA PHE A 51 13.08 -32.64 14.84
C PHE A 51 11.69 -33.17 15.28
N ALA A 52 11.43 -34.48 15.12
CA ALA A 52 10.16 -35.07 15.57
C ALA A 52 10.09 -35.27 17.10
N ALA A 53 11.23 -35.42 17.77
CA ALA A 53 11.28 -35.63 19.22
C ALA A 53 11.04 -34.34 20.04
N VAL A 54 11.41 -33.17 19.51
CA VAL A 54 11.23 -31.88 20.20
C VAL A 54 9.78 -31.38 20.13
N ALA A 55 9.04 -31.69 19.05
CA ALA A 55 7.64 -31.29 18.91
C ALA A 55 6.68 -32.03 19.85
N ALA A 56 7.01 -33.27 20.25
CA ALA A 56 6.16 -34.06 21.15
C ALA A 56 6.21 -33.59 22.62
N ILE A 57 7.33 -33.01 23.07
CA ILE A 57 7.49 -32.55 24.46
C ILE A 57 6.78 -31.21 24.69
N ALA A 58 6.73 -30.33 23.68
CA ALA A 58 6.02 -29.05 23.77
C ALA A 58 4.48 -29.19 23.85
N PHE A 59 3.92 -30.29 23.33
CA PHE A 59 2.47 -30.53 23.37
C PHE A 59 1.99 -31.07 24.72
N VAL A 60 2.82 -31.81 25.46
CA VAL A 60 2.48 -32.31 26.81
C VAL A 60 2.50 -31.19 27.85
N ALA A 61 3.39 -30.20 27.72
CA ALA A 61 3.42 -29.02 28.60
C ALA A 61 2.21 -28.08 28.42
N ALA A 62 1.52 -28.13 27.27
CA ALA A 62 0.34 -27.32 26.99
C ALA A 62 -0.99 -27.97 27.46
N TRP A 63 -0.98 -29.27 27.78
CA TRP A 63 -2.16 -29.99 28.31
C TRP A 63 -2.13 -30.16 29.84
N ALA A 64 -1.13 -29.57 30.50
CA ALA A 64 -1.10 -29.38 31.96
C ALA A 64 -1.20 -27.89 32.27
N GLY A 65 -2.24 -27.24 31.75
CA GLY A 65 -2.70 -25.95 32.25
C GLY A 65 -3.25 -26.09 33.68
N PRO A 66 -3.28 -25.01 34.47
CA PRO A 66 -3.58 -25.06 35.89
C PRO A 66 -5.02 -25.53 36.12
N SER A 67 -5.18 -26.74 36.66
CA SER A 67 -6.38 -27.16 37.39
C SER A 67 -6.42 -26.40 38.73
N GLY A 68 -6.72 -25.10 38.64
CA GLY A 68 -7.10 -24.29 39.79
C GLY A 68 -8.50 -24.67 40.24
N LEU A 69 -8.62 -25.08 41.50
CA LEU A 69 -9.89 -25.27 42.21
C LEU A 69 -10.75 -24.00 42.08
N PRO A 70 -12.00 -24.07 41.60
CA PRO A 70 -12.92 -22.96 41.81
C PRO A 70 -13.35 -22.99 43.28
N LEU A 71 -12.78 -22.10 44.10
CA LEU A 71 -13.53 -21.61 45.25
C LEU A 71 -14.78 -20.93 44.68
N VAL A 72 -15.93 -21.56 44.89
CA VAL A 72 -17.24 -21.03 44.56
C VAL A 72 -17.48 -19.82 45.47
N GLN A 73 -17.09 -18.64 45.00
CA GLN A 73 -17.67 -17.40 45.48
C GLN A 73 -19.02 -17.27 44.74
N GLN A 74 -20.13 -17.45 45.46
CA GLN A 74 -21.45 -17.07 44.95
C GLN A 74 -21.43 -15.57 44.65
N ALA A 75 -21.26 -15.21 43.39
CA ALA A 75 -21.56 -13.87 42.90
C ALA A 75 -23.05 -13.86 42.55
N SER A 76 -23.84 -13.20 43.40
CA SER A 76 -25.23 -12.88 43.14
C SER A 76 -25.34 -12.20 41.77
N ALA A 77 -26.16 -12.77 40.89
CA ALA A 77 -26.62 -12.09 39.70
C ALA A 77 -27.56 -10.97 40.16
N GLU A 78 -27.08 -9.73 40.16
CA GLU A 78 -27.93 -8.55 40.28
C GLU A 78 -28.15 -7.99 38.87
N GLU A 79 -29.42 -7.93 38.50
CA GLU A 79 -29.93 -7.53 37.18
C GLU A 79 -29.59 -6.05 36.94
N ILE A 80 -28.74 -5.78 35.95
CA ILE A 80 -28.33 -4.41 35.61
C ILE A 80 -29.49 -3.73 34.88
N ALA A 81 -30.23 -2.86 35.59
CA ALA A 81 -31.20 -1.96 34.98
C ALA A 81 -30.50 -1.02 33.96
N PRO A 82 -31.11 -0.74 32.79
CA PRO A 82 -30.48 0.12 31.79
C PRO A 82 -30.36 1.55 32.33
N ILE A 83 -29.13 1.96 32.58
CA ILE A 83 -28.75 3.34 32.91
C ILE A 83 -28.99 4.21 31.67
N SER A 84 -30.06 5.01 31.70
CA SER A 84 -30.23 6.10 30.75
C SER A 84 -29.25 7.23 31.10
N LEU A 85 -28.68 7.89 30.09
CA LEU A 85 -27.72 9.00 30.21
C LEU A 85 -28.25 10.25 30.97
N TYR A 86 -29.49 10.22 31.48
CA TYR A 86 -30.08 11.30 32.26
C TYR A 86 -29.94 11.14 33.79
N ALA A 87 -29.47 10.00 34.29
CA ALA A 87 -29.38 9.74 35.74
C ALA A 87 -28.07 10.25 36.39
N SER A 88 -27.04 10.58 35.61
CA SER A 88 -25.72 10.97 36.13
C SER A 88 -25.61 12.44 36.57
N SER A 89 -26.68 13.24 36.53
CA SER A 89 -26.64 14.64 36.99
C SER A 89 -27.29 14.89 38.35
N LEU A 90 -27.84 13.88 39.02
CA LEU A 90 -28.54 14.06 40.30
C LEU A 90 -27.68 13.76 41.54
N GLY A 91 -26.42 13.34 41.37
CA GLY A 91 -25.51 12.98 42.47
C GLY A 91 -24.57 14.09 42.97
N ASP A 92 -24.29 15.11 42.17
CA ASP A 92 -23.33 16.19 42.51
C ASP A 92 -24.03 17.48 42.93
N ALA A 93 -25.02 17.38 43.82
CA ALA A 93 -25.48 18.53 44.59
C ALA A 93 -24.47 18.79 45.71
N GLN A 94 -23.53 19.71 45.50
CA GLN A 94 -22.68 20.25 46.57
C GLN A 94 -23.56 20.94 47.62
N SER A 95 -23.74 20.32 48.79
CA SER A 95 -24.30 21.01 49.94
C SER A 95 -23.22 21.89 50.59
N LEU A 96 -23.42 23.21 50.52
CA LEU A 96 -22.56 24.18 51.18
C LEU A 96 -23.15 24.46 52.58
N GLU A 97 -22.60 23.83 53.62
CA GLU A 97 -22.86 24.21 55.01
C GLU A 97 -22.13 25.54 55.30
N ILE A 98 -22.87 26.55 55.77
CA ILE A 98 -22.34 27.84 56.20
C ILE A 98 -22.41 27.88 57.72
N GLU A 99 -21.29 27.59 58.38
CA GLU A 99 -21.06 27.94 59.79
C GLU A 99 -20.34 29.30 59.84
N PRO A 100 -20.76 30.25 60.71
CA PRO A 100 -20.18 31.58 60.73
C PRO A 100 -19.04 31.70 61.74
N ALA A 101 -18.13 32.61 61.39
CA ALA A 101 -17.29 33.44 62.25
C ALA A 101 -15.79 33.10 62.36
N ASP A 102 -15.04 34.14 62.02
CA ASP A 102 -13.71 34.55 62.44
C ASP A 102 -12.44 33.98 61.76
N SER A 103 -11.80 34.93 61.08
CA SER A 103 -10.35 35.17 61.04
C SER A 103 -9.48 34.31 60.13
N ALA A 104 -9.41 34.71 58.86
CA ALA A 104 -8.16 35.11 58.20
C ALA A 104 -8.48 35.46 56.74
N VAL A 105 -8.13 36.67 56.30
CA VAL A 105 -8.27 37.06 54.89
C VAL A 105 -7.22 36.29 54.09
N ALA A 106 -7.58 35.10 53.62
CA ALA A 106 -6.82 34.40 52.61
C ALA A 106 -6.88 35.23 51.32
N LYS A 107 -5.73 35.81 50.95
CA LYS A 107 -5.58 36.49 49.66
C LYS A 107 -5.81 35.46 48.57
N PHE A 108 -6.91 35.62 47.83
CA PHE A 108 -7.14 34.86 46.61
C PHE A 108 -6.19 35.37 45.52
N ASP A 109 -5.10 34.64 45.28
CA ASP A 109 -4.37 34.73 44.02
C ASP A 109 -5.30 34.20 42.92
N ARG A 110 -5.94 35.13 42.20
CA ARG A 110 -6.72 34.81 41.01
C ARG A 110 -5.75 34.33 39.93
N PRO A 111 -5.82 33.06 39.46
CA PRO A 111 -5.10 32.71 38.25
C PRO A 111 -5.65 33.56 37.10
N THR A 112 -4.76 34.29 36.45
CA THR A 112 -5.07 35.03 35.24
C THR A 112 -5.47 34.01 34.19
N TYR A 113 -6.74 34.04 33.75
CA TYR A 113 -7.17 33.24 32.64
C TYR A 113 -6.70 33.94 31.36
N GLU A 114 -5.75 33.34 30.65
CA GLU A 114 -5.59 33.68 29.25
C GLU A 114 -6.78 33.07 28.50
N VAL A 115 -7.69 33.94 28.06
CA VAL A 115 -8.64 33.57 27.02
C VAL A 115 -7.80 33.13 25.83
N TYR A 116 -7.90 31.86 25.45
CA TYR A 116 -7.41 31.39 24.17
C TYR A 116 -8.20 32.13 23.09
N VAL A 117 -7.72 33.31 22.67
CA VAL A 117 -8.17 33.95 21.45
C VAL A 117 -7.71 32.99 20.37
N LYS A 118 -8.66 32.17 19.91
CA LYS A 118 -8.48 31.30 18.74
C LYS A 118 -7.72 32.15 17.72
N PRO A 119 -6.49 31.78 17.32
CA PRO A 119 -5.73 32.59 16.38
C PRO A 119 -6.66 32.88 15.21
N LYS A 120 -6.84 34.18 14.92
CA LYS A 120 -7.57 34.65 13.75
C LYS A 120 -7.17 33.72 12.61
N PRO A 121 -8.11 33.03 11.95
CA PRO A 121 -7.76 32.07 10.91
C PRO A 121 -6.75 32.75 10.00
N THR A 122 -5.55 32.17 9.94
CA THR A 122 -4.59 32.49 8.88
C THR A 122 -5.41 32.56 7.61
N PRO A 123 -5.41 33.70 6.89
CA PRO A 123 -6.29 33.87 5.74
C PRO A 123 -6.17 32.62 4.91
N THR A 124 -7.32 31.96 4.68
CA THR A 124 -7.45 30.88 3.72
C THR A 124 -6.57 31.27 2.55
N PRO A 125 -5.50 30.51 2.21
CA PRO A 125 -4.74 30.83 1.02
C PRO A 125 -5.77 30.90 -0.08
N VAL A 126 -6.02 32.11 -0.59
CA VAL A 126 -6.88 32.33 -1.73
C VAL A 126 -6.28 31.39 -2.76
N ALA A 127 -7.04 30.33 -3.11
CA ALA A 127 -6.63 29.40 -4.13
C ALA A 127 -6.23 30.27 -5.31
N GLN A 128 -4.92 30.41 -5.53
CA GLN A 128 -4.44 30.98 -6.76
C GLN A 128 -5.03 30.05 -7.79
N ARG A 129 -5.93 30.59 -8.61
CA ARG A 129 -6.48 29.89 -9.76
C ARG A 129 -5.27 29.57 -10.63
N THR A 130 -4.67 28.41 -10.40
CA THR A 130 -3.66 27.84 -11.25
C THR A 130 -4.35 27.72 -12.60
N SER A 131 -3.88 28.54 -13.52
CA SER A 131 -4.35 28.68 -14.89
C SER A 131 -4.88 27.35 -15.42
N THR A 132 -6.20 27.31 -15.61
CA THR A 132 -6.92 26.23 -16.27
C THR A 132 -6.26 25.97 -17.61
N SER A 133 -5.40 24.95 -17.69
CA SER A 133 -5.12 24.33 -18.97
C SER A 133 -6.41 23.63 -19.36
N SER A 134 -7.20 24.30 -20.20
CA SER A 134 -8.40 23.77 -20.83
C SER A 134 -8.02 22.60 -21.73
N GLY A 135 -7.74 21.44 -21.12
CA GLY A 135 -7.63 20.18 -21.82
C GLY A 135 -9.03 19.75 -22.24
N THR A 136 -9.26 19.59 -23.54
CA THR A 136 -10.51 19.10 -24.15
C THR A 136 -10.77 17.60 -23.85
N GLY A 137 -10.25 17.10 -22.73
CA GLY A 137 -10.32 15.70 -22.31
C GLY A 137 -11.56 15.42 -21.45
N TRP A 138 -12.05 14.19 -21.52
CA TRP A 138 -13.11 13.73 -20.62
C TRP A 138 -12.65 13.78 -19.16
N ARG A 139 -13.46 14.42 -18.30
CA ARG A 139 -13.21 14.53 -16.87
C ARG A 139 -14.05 13.51 -16.09
N PRO A 140 -13.45 12.75 -15.16
CA PRO A 140 -14.22 11.87 -14.31
C PRO A 140 -15.11 12.65 -13.34
N PRO A 141 -16.31 12.14 -13.01
CA PRO A 141 -17.13 12.71 -11.96
C PRO A 141 -16.48 12.49 -10.58
N PHE A 142 -16.73 13.41 -9.66
CA PHE A 142 -16.31 13.25 -8.26
C PHE A 142 -17.14 12.17 -7.57
N VAL A 143 -16.46 11.36 -6.76
CA VAL A 143 -17.06 10.39 -5.84
C VAL A 143 -16.38 10.61 -4.49
N SER A 144 -17.19 10.78 -3.44
CA SER A 144 -16.67 10.87 -2.08
C SER A 144 -15.99 9.55 -1.69
N PRO A 145 -14.75 9.58 -1.18
CA PRO A 145 -14.08 8.36 -0.77
C PRO A 145 -14.69 7.77 0.50
N ASP A 146 -14.68 6.45 0.61
CA ASP A 146 -15.10 5.76 1.83
C ASP A 146 -14.05 5.95 2.94
N PRO A 147 -14.46 6.25 4.20
CA PRO A 147 -13.55 6.40 5.32
C PRO A 147 -12.66 5.16 5.52
N GLY A 148 -11.41 5.38 5.92
CA GLY A 148 -10.44 4.30 6.17
C GLY A 148 -9.82 3.67 4.92
N THR A 149 -10.16 4.15 3.71
CA THR A 149 -9.53 3.71 2.46
C THR A 149 -8.29 4.54 2.10
N ALA A 150 -7.45 4.01 1.22
CA ALA A 150 -6.35 4.77 0.62
C ALA A 150 -6.85 6.02 -0.14
N GLN A 151 -8.06 5.97 -0.69
CA GLN A 151 -8.69 7.12 -1.35
C GLN A 151 -9.02 8.24 -0.35
N ALA A 152 -9.51 7.91 0.85
CA ALA A 152 -9.76 8.91 1.90
C ALA A 152 -8.46 9.61 2.33
N ILE A 153 -7.38 8.85 2.54
CA ILE A 153 -6.05 9.41 2.83
C ILE A 153 -5.60 10.36 1.71
N ALA A 154 -5.75 9.94 0.45
CA ALA A 154 -5.40 10.79 -0.68
C ALA A 154 -6.27 12.04 -0.78
N TYR A 155 -7.55 11.96 -0.46
CA TYR A 155 -8.45 13.12 -0.48
C TYR A 155 -8.00 14.19 0.50
N ASP A 156 -7.73 13.82 1.75
CA ASP A 156 -7.19 14.76 2.75
C ASP A 156 -5.87 15.39 2.29
N MET A 157 -4.99 14.58 1.69
CA MET A 157 -3.70 15.04 1.17
C MET A 157 -3.81 15.92 -0.09
N VAL A 158 -4.85 15.73 -0.92
CA VAL A 158 -5.15 16.56 -2.09
C VAL A 158 -5.69 17.91 -1.61
N LEU A 159 -6.63 17.92 -0.68
CA LEU A 159 -7.15 19.15 -0.06
C LEU A 159 -6.05 19.94 0.64
N ALA A 160 -5.16 19.27 1.39
CA ALA A 160 -4.02 19.90 2.06
C ALA A 160 -3.03 20.57 1.08
N ARG A 161 -3.03 20.16 -0.19
CA ARG A 161 -2.23 20.79 -1.27
C ARG A 161 -2.95 21.96 -1.95
N GLY A 162 -4.17 22.29 -1.52
CA GLY A 162 -4.99 23.32 -2.16
C GLY A 162 -5.64 22.88 -3.48
N TRP A 163 -5.65 21.58 -3.75
CA TRP A 163 -6.36 21.00 -4.89
C TRP A 163 -7.78 20.63 -4.48
N GLY A 164 -8.76 20.91 -5.35
CA GLY A 164 -10.17 20.67 -5.08
C GLY A 164 -10.65 19.28 -5.49
N ASP A 165 -11.95 19.03 -5.28
CA ASP A 165 -12.65 17.77 -5.57
C ASP A 165 -12.47 17.32 -7.03
N ASP A 166 -12.36 18.28 -7.94
CA ASP A 166 -12.17 18.03 -9.36
C ASP A 166 -10.80 17.40 -9.65
N GLN A 167 -9.77 17.80 -8.92
CA GLN A 167 -8.44 17.20 -8.97
C GLN A 167 -8.44 15.82 -8.32
N PHE A 168 -9.16 15.67 -7.21
CA PHE A 168 -9.31 14.36 -6.59
C PHE A 168 -10.00 13.36 -7.52
N ALA A 169 -11.06 13.76 -8.23
CA ALA A 169 -11.73 12.92 -9.22
C ALA A 169 -10.76 12.42 -10.31
N CYS A 170 -9.93 13.33 -10.84
CA CYS A 170 -8.88 12.98 -11.79
C CYS A 170 -7.85 11.99 -11.21
N LEU A 171 -7.44 12.19 -9.96
CA LEU A 171 -6.52 11.29 -9.25
C LEU A 171 -7.12 9.89 -9.09
N VAL A 172 -8.40 9.81 -8.70
CA VAL A 172 -9.14 8.55 -8.55
C VAL A 172 -9.17 7.78 -9.85
N ALA A 173 -9.53 8.43 -10.96
CA ALA A 173 -9.53 7.78 -12.26
C ALA A 173 -8.12 7.34 -12.69
N LEU A 174 -7.11 8.18 -12.44
CA LEU A 174 -5.71 7.90 -12.78
C LEU A 174 -5.22 6.65 -12.04
N TRP A 175 -5.20 6.65 -10.71
CA TRP A 175 -4.67 5.52 -9.94
C TRP A 175 -5.56 4.28 -9.97
N ASN A 176 -6.84 4.41 -10.35
CA ASN A 176 -7.67 3.25 -10.72
C ASN A 176 -7.10 2.52 -11.94
N LYS A 177 -6.67 3.24 -13.00
CA LYS A 177 -6.03 2.61 -14.18
C LYS A 177 -4.69 1.96 -13.83
N GLU A 178 -3.94 2.58 -12.92
CA GLU A 178 -2.59 2.12 -12.57
C GLU A 178 -2.60 0.84 -11.72
N SER A 179 -3.32 0.88 -10.60
CA SER A 179 -3.23 -0.18 -9.58
C SER A 179 -4.58 -0.65 -9.05
N GLY A 180 -5.65 0.11 -9.30
CA GLY A 180 -6.91 -0.06 -8.57
C GLY A 180 -6.77 0.30 -7.10
N TRP A 181 -5.91 1.27 -6.76
CA TRP A 181 -5.63 1.73 -5.39
C TRP A 181 -5.03 0.67 -4.45
N ARG A 182 -4.44 -0.40 -5.00
CA ARG A 182 -3.79 -1.45 -4.21
C ARG A 182 -2.35 -1.07 -3.84
N VAL A 183 -2.08 -1.01 -2.54
CA VAL A 183 -0.76 -0.69 -1.96
C VAL A 183 0.32 -1.69 -2.38
N ASN A 184 -0.05 -2.94 -2.58
CA ASN A 184 0.83 -4.04 -2.98
C ASN A 184 0.73 -4.37 -4.47
N ALA A 185 0.20 -3.48 -5.32
CA ALA A 185 0.13 -3.72 -6.75
C ALA A 185 1.54 -3.78 -7.34
N TYR A 186 1.94 -4.98 -7.80
CA TYR A 186 3.22 -5.19 -8.46
C TYR A 186 3.01 -5.63 -9.90
N ASN A 187 3.60 -4.89 -10.84
CA ASN A 187 3.62 -5.27 -12.25
C ASN A 187 4.92 -6.03 -12.55
N ARG A 188 4.81 -7.35 -12.80
CA ARG A 188 5.97 -8.22 -13.03
C ARG A 188 6.73 -7.90 -14.32
N SER A 189 6.09 -7.35 -15.34
CA SER A 189 6.76 -7.07 -16.63
C SER A 189 7.57 -5.77 -16.57
N SER A 190 7.06 -4.73 -15.89
CA SER A 190 7.73 -3.43 -15.78
C SER A 190 8.54 -3.25 -14.49
N GLY A 191 8.18 -3.94 -13.41
CA GLY A 191 8.72 -3.71 -12.06
C GLY A 191 8.07 -2.52 -11.34
N ALA A 192 6.98 -1.96 -11.86
CA ALA A 192 6.24 -0.88 -11.21
C ALA A 192 5.54 -1.37 -9.93
N TYR A 193 5.50 -0.52 -8.90
CA TYR A 193 4.98 -0.89 -7.58
C TYR A 193 4.03 0.16 -6.97
N GLY A 194 3.02 -0.34 -6.26
CA GLY A 194 2.17 0.42 -5.37
C GLY A 194 1.04 1.18 -6.05
N ILE A 195 0.34 2.00 -5.28
CA ILE A 195 -0.78 2.83 -5.72
C ILE A 195 -0.41 3.66 -6.97
N PRO A 196 0.70 4.43 -6.99
CA PRO A 196 1.05 5.25 -8.14
C PRO A 196 1.76 4.48 -9.26
N GLN A 197 2.03 3.17 -9.10
CA GLN A 197 2.85 2.38 -10.01
C GLN A 197 4.25 3.00 -10.26
N ALA A 198 4.97 3.30 -9.19
CA ALA A 198 6.30 3.93 -9.27
C ALA A 198 7.35 3.00 -9.89
N LEU A 199 8.21 3.54 -10.75
CA LEU A 199 9.28 2.79 -11.43
C LEU A 199 10.68 3.41 -11.24
N PRO A 200 11.61 2.72 -10.54
CA PRO A 200 11.36 1.60 -9.62
C PRO A 200 10.59 2.05 -8.37
N GLY A 201 9.89 1.12 -7.72
CA GLY A 201 9.13 1.36 -6.49
C GLY A 201 9.96 1.99 -5.36
N SER A 202 11.25 1.65 -5.28
CA SER A 202 12.18 2.17 -4.28
C SER A 202 12.35 3.69 -4.28
N LYS A 203 11.94 4.40 -5.34
CA LYS A 203 11.89 5.87 -5.34
C LYS A 203 10.98 6.44 -4.26
N MET A 204 9.94 5.68 -3.87
CA MET A 204 9.02 6.07 -2.80
C MET A 204 9.69 6.10 -1.41
N ALA A 205 10.88 5.50 -1.25
CA ALA A 205 11.67 5.59 -0.03
C ALA A 205 12.01 7.03 0.38
N THR A 206 12.00 7.97 -0.57
CA THR A 206 12.19 9.40 -0.30
C THR A 206 11.04 10.03 0.49
N ALA A 207 9.84 9.43 0.45
CA ALA A 207 8.70 9.87 1.25
C ALA A 207 8.61 9.16 2.61
N GLY A 208 9.23 7.98 2.74
CA GLY A 208 9.24 7.21 3.97
C GLY A 208 9.84 5.82 3.78
N ALA A 209 10.50 5.28 4.81
CA ALA A 209 11.14 3.96 4.75
C ALA A 209 10.14 2.80 4.63
N ASP A 210 8.88 3.04 5.00
CA ASP A 210 7.75 2.09 5.00
C ASP A 210 6.94 2.10 3.69
N TRP A 211 7.49 2.66 2.62
CA TRP A 211 6.82 2.86 1.33
C TRP A 211 6.23 1.59 0.72
N GLU A 212 6.77 0.41 1.03
CA GLU A 212 6.31 -0.84 0.44
C GLU A 212 4.91 -1.22 0.95
N THR A 213 4.59 -0.92 2.21
CA THR A 213 3.34 -1.37 2.85
C THR A 213 2.44 -0.24 3.32
N ASN A 214 2.90 1.01 3.32
CA ASN A 214 2.13 2.15 3.79
C ASN A 214 1.48 2.95 2.64
N PRO A 215 0.14 2.97 2.50
CA PRO A 215 -0.54 3.77 1.49
C PRO A 215 -0.24 5.27 1.62
N ALA A 216 -0.16 5.81 2.83
CA ALA A 216 0.08 7.23 3.05
C ALA A 216 1.45 7.65 2.49
N THR A 217 2.48 6.82 2.66
CA THR A 217 3.82 7.05 2.11
C THR A 217 3.80 7.01 0.59
N GLN A 218 3.13 6.02 -0.01
CA GLN A 218 3.01 5.91 -1.47
C GLN A 218 2.23 7.08 -2.09
N ILE A 219 1.13 7.48 -1.46
CA ILE A 219 0.30 8.62 -1.88
C ILE A 219 1.10 9.91 -1.77
N THR A 220 1.83 10.11 -0.66
CA THR A 220 2.68 11.31 -0.47
C THR A 220 3.69 11.45 -1.59
N TRP A 221 4.40 10.37 -1.92
CA TRP A 221 5.34 10.35 -3.04
C TRP A 221 4.64 10.60 -4.38
N GLY A 222 3.55 9.88 -4.65
CA GLY A 222 2.81 9.97 -5.91
C GLY A 222 2.22 11.36 -6.17
N LEU A 223 1.64 12.01 -5.15
CA LEU A 223 1.16 13.39 -5.25
C LEU A 223 2.30 14.39 -5.46
N GLY A 224 3.45 14.16 -4.84
CA GLY A 224 4.65 14.95 -5.07
C GLY A 224 5.15 14.85 -6.52
N TYR A 225 5.20 13.63 -7.06
CA TYR A 225 5.55 13.37 -8.45
C TYR A 225 4.57 14.03 -9.43
N ILE A 226 3.26 13.90 -9.17
CA ILE A 226 2.20 14.55 -9.97
C ILE A 226 2.36 16.07 -9.96
N GLY A 227 2.52 16.66 -8.78
CA GLY A 227 2.71 18.10 -8.65
C GLY A 227 3.96 18.60 -9.37
N GLY A 228 5.08 17.88 -9.25
CA GLY A 228 6.34 18.28 -9.87
C GLY A 228 6.39 18.11 -11.39
N ARG A 229 5.69 17.12 -11.95
CA ARG A 229 5.76 16.80 -13.38
C ARG A 229 4.57 17.33 -14.19
N TYR A 230 3.39 17.34 -13.60
CA TYR A 230 2.14 17.68 -14.28
C TYR A 230 1.45 18.92 -13.69
N GLY A 231 1.94 19.43 -12.57
CA GLY A 231 1.34 20.56 -11.86
C GLY A 231 0.12 20.14 -11.04
N THR A 232 -0.80 19.37 -11.61
CA THR A 232 -2.04 18.93 -10.95
C THR A 232 -2.45 17.50 -11.33
N PRO A 233 -3.27 16.82 -10.51
CA PRO A 233 -3.84 15.52 -10.85
C PRO A 233 -4.60 15.48 -12.17
N CYS A 234 -5.38 16.51 -12.51
CA CYS A 234 -6.04 16.56 -13.81
C CYS A 234 -5.04 16.75 -14.96
N GLY A 235 -3.96 17.50 -14.76
CA GLY A 235 -2.87 17.57 -15.75
C GLY A 235 -2.24 16.20 -16.03
N ALA A 236 -2.03 15.40 -14.97
CA ALA A 236 -1.54 14.03 -15.09
C ALA A 236 -2.55 13.10 -15.78
N TRP A 237 -3.83 13.20 -15.42
CA TRP A 237 -4.91 12.45 -16.06
C TRP A 237 -5.00 12.74 -17.57
N ASP A 238 -5.01 14.01 -17.95
CA ASP A 238 -5.06 14.42 -19.35
C ASP A 238 -3.85 13.90 -20.14
N HIS A 239 -2.67 13.88 -19.52
CA HIS A 239 -1.48 13.26 -20.11
C HIS A 239 -1.65 11.75 -20.28
N SER A 240 -2.09 11.04 -19.24
CA SER A 240 -2.37 9.59 -19.26
C SER A 240 -3.37 9.20 -20.34
N GLN A 241 -4.40 10.01 -20.55
CA GLN A 241 -5.41 9.76 -21.59
C GLN A 241 -4.86 9.93 -23.01
N ARG A 242 -3.85 10.78 -23.22
CA ARG A 242 -3.23 10.98 -24.54
C ARG A 242 -2.10 10.00 -24.82
N VAL A 243 -1.28 9.69 -23.82
CA VAL A 243 0.00 8.97 -24.01
C VAL A 243 -0.05 7.54 -23.47
N GLY A 244 -1.02 7.22 -22.60
CA GLY A 244 -1.16 5.90 -21.98
C GLY A 244 -0.32 5.70 -20.72
N TRP A 245 0.43 6.72 -20.29
CA TRP A 245 1.22 6.73 -19.05
C TRP A 245 1.27 8.14 -18.45
N TYR A 246 1.72 8.27 -17.20
CA TYR A 246 2.05 9.52 -16.51
C TYR A 246 3.30 9.30 -15.63
#